data_AF-A0AAJ5TCI2-F1
#
_entry.id   AF-A0AAJ5TCI2-F1
#
_cell.length_a   1.000
_cell.length_b   1.000
_cell.length_c   1.000
_cell.angle_alpha   90.00
_cell.angle_beta   90.00
_cell.angle_gamma   90.00
#
_symmetry.space_group_name_H-M   'P 1'
#
loop_
_entity.id
_entity.type
_entity.pdbx_description
1 polymer ?
#
loop_
_entity_poly.entity_id
_entity_poly.type
_entity_poly.pdbx_seq_one_letter_code
_entity_poly.pdbx_strand_id
1 'polypeptide(L)'
;MESYSNVYLRKNILIIVSEMTKIVNDAIKVHQIDNINSLILASAINVFGPLSRLIKEKNGGYTVTVKSENLESLIIETNKNGQIRASINSKNFEISRDFFKKYSVNQLLSSFITNSGFLKISRFNDRKIYSGQVELQVGDFISDLAFYFHQSQQTKSVIKNLIKINDELKITKAQSLIIQLLPGYQSDEIEEVEKWLANKKIYDFIDFFKNFNLIENQNWTYFCNCVNKNFEKNLNLLTEKEVDNLIENYQKIEFKCNFCGKSQWFTKKDWLFVQKPFSIATVESLTGGALAAEIVKTAGASQFFAGGLVCYQNRIKEQIGIDTTNGVTNAETALKMADYGLNFFKTKYAISLTGNAGPGIQDGKLGQVFIALNNKVWEMNFQGSRSEIIKATIEFAAKKINEIRENTVKI
;
A
#
# COMPACT_ATOMS: atom_id res chain seq x y z
N MET A 1 8.13 -17.91 16.71
CA MET A 1 7.58 -18.86 15.72
C MET A 1 7.33 -18.09 14.44
N GLU A 2 7.85 -18.55 13.30
CA GLU A 2 7.58 -17.90 12.02
C GLU A 2 6.26 -18.39 11.44
N SER A 3 5.62 -17.56 10.62
CA SER A 3 4.43 -17.98 9.87
C SER A 3 4.83 -18.42 8.47
N TYR A 4 4.33 -19.58 8.04
CA TYR A 4 4.66 -20.16 6.74
C TYR A 4 3.54 -21.08 6.22
N SER A 5 3.56 -21.38 4.93
CA SER A 5 2.72 -22.40 4.29
C SER A 5 3.60 -23.45 3.62
N ASN A 6 3.23 -24.71 3.81
CA ASN A 6 3.76 -25.86 3.11
C ASN A 6 2.73 -26.36 2.10
N VAL A 7 3.18 -26.61 0.88
CA VAL A 7 2.39 -27.23 -0.18
C VAL A 7 2.93 -28.63 -0.43
N TYR A 8 2.06 -29.61 -0.32
CA TYR A 8 2.35 -31.01 -0.59
C TYR A 8 1.48 -31.49 -1.75
N LEU A 9 1.98 -32.49 -2.48
CA LEU A 9 1.21 -33.20 -3.49
C LEU A 9 1.35 -34.69 -3.26
N ARG A 10 0.21 -35.36 -3.26
CA ARG A 10 0.11 -36.81 -3.16
C ARG A 10 -0.85 -37.29 -4.22
N LYS A 11 -0.33 -37.95 -5.26
CA LYS A 11 -1.10 -38.30 -6.46
C LYS A 11 -1.81 -37.03 -7.01
N ASN A 12 -3.15 -37.04 -7.13
CA ASN A 12 -3.96 -35.90 -7.58
C ASN A 12 -4.52 -35.06 -6.41
N ILE A 13 -3.93 -35.16 -5.22
CA ILE A 13 -4.37 -34.42 -4.04
C ILE A 13 -3.38 -33.31 -3.72
N LEU A 14 -3.81 -32.06 -3.90
CA LEU A 14 -3.07 -30.87 -3.45
C LEU A 14 -3.41 -30.59 -1.99
N ILE A 15 -2.39 -30.41 -1.16
CA ILE A 15 -2.53 -30.17 0.28
C ILE A 15 -1.74 -28.92 0.63
N ILE A 16 -2.40 -27.90 1.16
CA ILE A 16 -1.78 -26.69 1.68
C ILE A 16 -2.01 -26.67 3.18
N VAL A 17 -0.91 -26.62 3.94
CA VAL A 17 -0.94 -26.52 5.40
C VAL A 17 -0.21 -25.24 5.79
N SER A 18 -0.83 -24.42 6.63
CA SER A 18 -0.25 -23.14 7.03
C SER A 18 -0.18 -22.98 8.53
N GLU A 19 0.93 -22.44 9.01
CA GLU A 19 1.13 -21.93 10.37
C GLU A 19 1.07 -20.40 10.31
N MET A 20 -0.01 -19.83 10.82
CA MET A 20 -0.36 -18.41 10.66
C MET A 20 -0.35 -17.64 11.99
N THR A 21 0.07 -18.26 13.10
CA THR A 21 -0.04 -17.65 14.44
C THR A 21 0.64 -16.29 14.54
N LYS A 22 1.90 -16.18 14.07
CA LYS A 22 2.64 -14.91 14.15
C LYS A 22 1.97 -13.83 13.29
N ILE A 23 1.67 -14.15 12.02
CA ILE A 23 1.15 -13.15 11.08
C ILE A 23 -0.25 -12.66 11.46
N VAL A 24 -1.08 -13.52 12.03
CA VAL A 24 -2.38 -13.15 12.61
C VAL A 24 -2.20 -12.16 13.76
N ASN A 25 -1.30 -12.46 14.70
CA ASN A 25 -1.04 -11.58 15.84
C ASN A 25 -0.41 -10.24 15.42
N ASP A 26 0.47 -10.24 14.42
CA ASP A 26 1.03 -9.02 13.84
C ASP A 26 -0.09 -8.14 13.26
N ALA A 27 -1.05 -8.73 12.53
CA ALA A 27 -2.20 -8.01 12.00
C ALA A 27 -3.10 -7.46 13.12
N ILE A 28 -3.46 -8.28 14.11
CA ILE A 28 -4.28 -7.83 15.27
C ILE A 28 -3.63 -6.64 15.97
N LYS A 29 -2.31 -6.68 16.18
CA LYS A 29 -1.54 -5.59 16.79
C LYS A 29 -1.57 -4.31 15.94
N VAL A 30 -1.46 -4.44 14.62
CA VAL A 30 -1.55 -3.31 13.68
C VAL A 30 -2.93 -2.63 13.77
N HIS A 31 -3.99 -3.41 13.87
CA HIS A 31 -5.37 -2.89 13.92
C HIS A 31 -5.81 -2.45 15.31
N GLN A 32 -5.11 -2.88 16.38
CA GLN A 32 -5.46 -2.61 17.78
C GLN A 32 -6.89 -3.06 18.11
N ILE A 33 -7.25 -4.25 17.64
CA ILE A 33 -8.57 -4.86 17.86
C ILE A 33 -8.47 -6.01 18.86
N ASP A 34 -9.57 -6.30 19.52
CA ASP A 34 -9.71 -7.36 20.51
C ASP A 34 -11.03 -8.12 20.32
N ASN A 35 -11.35 -9.02 21.27
CA ASN A 35 -12.60 -9.76 21.34
C ASN A 35 -13.00 -10.42 19.99
N ILE A 36 -14.26 -10.33 19.59
CA ILE A 36 -14.78 -10.97 18.38
C ILE A 36 -14.10 -10.48 17.11
N ASN A 37 -13.72 -9.20 17.04
CA ASN A 37 -13.07 -8.62 15.86
C ASN A 37 -11.66 -9.19 15.65
N SER A 38 -10.92 -9.44 16.73
CA SER A 38 -9.63 -10.13 16.64
C SER A 38 -9.79 -11.56 16.11
N LEU A 39 -10.88 -12.26 16.49
CA LEU A 39 -11.18 -13.61 16.03
C LEU A 39 -11.62 -13.65 14.56
N ILE A 40 -12.43 -12.67 14.12
CA ILE A 40 -12.82 -12.49 12.72
C ILE A 40 -11.58 -12.28 11.85
N LEU A 41 -10.72 -11.33 12.23
CA LEU A 41 -9.50 -11.05 11.49
C LEU A 41 -8.56 -12.25 11.46
N ALA A 42 -8.37 -12.93 12.59
CA ALA A 42 -7.56 -14.13 12.70
C ALA A 42 -8.04 -15.23 11.76
N SER A 43 -9.34 -15.50 11.78
CA SER A 43 -9.97 -16.55 10.96
C SER A 43 -9.89 -16.22 9.47
N ALA A 44 -10.14 -14.96 9.10
CA ALA A 44 -10.04 -14.51 7.73
C ALA A 44 -8.61 -14.64 7.18
N ILE A 45 -7.60 -14.18 7.93
CA ILE A 45 -6.19 -14.32 7.54
C ILE A 45 -5.81 -15.80 7.41
N ASN A 46 -6.22 -16.62 8.38
CA ASN A 46 -5.86 -18.04 8.41
C ASN A 46 -6.50 -18.83 7.26
N VAL A 47 -7.75 -18.52 6.89
CA VAL A 47 -8.50 -19.20 5.83
C VAL A 47 -8.14 -18.66 4.43
N PHE A 48 -8.12 -17.35 4.25
CA PHE A 48 -7.97 -16.72 2.93
C PHE A 48 -6.51 -16.43 2.56
N GLY A 49 -5.63 -16.28 3.55
CA GLY A 49 -4.21 -16.02 3.31
C GLY A 49 -3.55 -17.04 2.39
N PRO A 50 -3.68 -18.36 2.67
CA PRO A 50 -3.06 -19.42 1.90
C PRO A 50 -3.53 -19.54 0.45
N LEU A 51 -4.60 -18.84 0.03
CA LEU A 51 -5.10 -18.90 -1.34
C LEU A 51 -4.05 -18.54 -2.38
N SER A 52 -3.11 -17.63 -2.09
CA SER A 52 -2.01 -17.30 -3.02
C SER A 52 -1.08 -18.47 -3.35
N ARG A 53 -1.11 -19.56 -2.55
CA ARG A 53 -0.38 -20.80 -2.88
C ARG A 53 -1.00 -21.59 -4.02
N LEU A 54 -2.27 -21.33 -4.36
CA LEU A 54 -2.95 -21.92 -5.52
C LEU A 54 -2.52 -21.29 -6.86
N ILE A 55 -1.76 -20.20 -6.82
CA ILE A 55 -1.28 -19.49 -8.01
C ILE A 55 -0.09 -20.22 -8.59
N LYS A 56 -0.14 -20.47 -9.91
CA LYS A 56 0.94 -21.11 -10.69
C LYS A 56 1.93 -20.09 -11.27
N GLU A 57 1.46 -18.88 -11.56
CA GLU A 57 2.28 -17.80 -12.10
C GLU A 57 3.26 -17.25 -11.06
N LYS A 58 4.40 -16.72 -11.54
CA LYS A 58 5.44 -16.13 -10.69
C LYS A 58 4.94 -14.89 -9.95
N ASN A 59 4.11 -14.08 -10.62
CA ASN A 59 3.52 -12.86 -10.08
C ASN A 59 2.00 -13.01 -10.02
N GLY A 60 1.41 -12.47 -8.97
CA GLY A 60 -0.03 -12.46 -8.78
C GLY A 60 -0.42 -12.67 -7.33
N GLY A 61 -1.71 -12.61 -7.10
CA GLY A 61 -2.28 -12.69 -5.77
C GLY A 61 -3.79 -12.82 -5.77
N TYR A 62 -4.33 -12.79 -4.56
CA TYR A 62 -5.77 -12.75 -4.33
C TYR A 62 -6.13 -11.52 -3.50
N THR A 63 -7.23 -10.89 -3.87
CA THR A 63 -7.98 -9.96 -3.03
C THR A 63 -9.29 -10.64 -2.66
N VAL A 64 -9.48 -10.90 -1.39
CA VAL A 64 -10.73 -11.41 -0.82
C VAL A 64 -11.46 -10.27 -0.16
N THR A 65 -12.74 -10.12 -0.48
CA THR A 65 -13.64 -9.15 0.15
C THR A 65 -14.83 -9.89 0.74
N VAL A 66 -15.09 -9.66 2.02
CA VAL A 66 -16.30 -10.12 2.70
C VAL A 66 -17.06 -8.90 3.19
N LYS A 67 -18.37 -8.91 2.96
CA LYS A 67 -19.29 -7.94 3.54
C LYS A 67 -20.50 -8.66 4.10
N SER A 68 -20.97 -8.20 5.26
CA SER A 68 -22.26 -8.55 5.81
C SER A 68 -22.83 -7.40 6.64
N GLU A 69 -24.02 -7.58 7.22
CA GLU A 69 -24.68 -6.54 8.03
C GLU A 69 -23.83 -6.03 9.22
N ASN A 70 -23.06 -6.91 9.86
CA ASN A 70 -22.20 -6.55 11.00
C ASN A 70 -20.71 -6.46 10.64
N LEU A 71 -20.35 -6.87 9.42
CA LEU A 71 -19.01 -6.80 8.86
C LEU A 71 -19.04 -5.89 7.62
N GLU A 72 -19.02 -4.58 7.84
CA GLU A 72 -19.16 -3.58 6.77
C GLU A 72 -18.11 -3.71 5.66
N SER A 73 -16.88 -4.09 6.05
CA SER A 73 -15.80 -4.36 5.12
C SER A 73 -14.71 -5.23 5.75
N LEU A 74 -14.46 -6.39 5.17
CA LEU A 74 -13.25 -7.17 5.41
C LEU A 74 -12.53 -7.38 4.08
N ILE A 75 -11.28 -6.96 4.00
CA ILE A 75 -10.44 -7.12 2.81
C ILE A 75 -9.14 -7.80 3.20
N ILE A 76 -8.83 -8.93 2.56
CA ILE A 76 -7.54 -9.62 2.69
C ILE A 76 -6.87 -9.62 1.32
N GLU A 77 -5.61 -9.17 1.27
CA GLU A 77 -4.80 -9.26 0.06
C GLU A 77 -3.55 -10.08 0.31
N THR A 78 -3.31 -11.07 -0.56
CA THR A 78 -2.10 -11.89 -0.54
C THR A 78 -1.47 -12.00 -1.92
N ASN A 79 -0.16 -12.26 -1.97
CA ASN A 79 0.56 -12.49 -3.22
C ASN A 79 1.46 -13.73 -3.17
N LYS A 80 1.96 -14.14 -4.34
CA LYS A 80 2.84 -15.31 -4.48
C LYS A 80 4.16 -15.18 -3.71
N ASN A 81 4.58 -13.97 -3.35
CA ASN A 81 5.79 -13.72 -2.55
C ASN A 81 5.58 -13.89 -1.03
N GLY A 82 4.39 -14.33 -0.59
CA GLY A 82 4.10 -14.54 0.84
C GLY A 82 3.86 -13.24 1.59
N GLN A 83 3.46 -12.18 0.89
CA GLN A 83 3.06 -10.94 1.54
C GLN A 83 1.55 -10.95 1.77
N ILE A 84 1.11 -10.51 2.94
CA ILE A 84 -0.30 -10.38 3.31
C ILE A 84 -0.59 -9.03 3.95
N ARG A 85 -1.77 -8.49 3.67
CA ARG A 85 -2.34 -7.35 4.38
C ARG A 85 -3.83 -7.51 4.55
N ALA A 86 -4.37 -6.90 5.59
CA ALA A 86 -5.77 -6.99 5.92
C ALA A 86 -6.34 -5.64 6.33
N SER A 87 -7.61 -5.42 6.05
CA SER A 87 -8.41 -4.30 6.53
C SER A 87 -9.71 -4.87 7.06
N ILE A 88 -10.13 -4.43 8.23
CA ILE A 88 -11.40 -4.81 8.85
C ILE A 88 -12.13 -3.57 9.34
N ASN A 89 -13.41 -3.48 9.00
CA ASN A 89 -14.37 -2.55 9.55
C ASN A 89 -15.65 -3.34 9.86
N SER A 90 -16.01 -3.37 11.13
CA SER A 90 -17.13 -4.11 11.68
C SER A 90 -17.71 -3.33 12.86
N LYS A 91 -18.97 -3.60 13.15
CA LYS A 91 -19.59 -3.10 14.39
C LYS A 91 -18.83 -3.70 15.58
N ASN A 92 -18.49 -2.90 16.57
CA ASN A 92 -17.79 -3.43 17.74
C ASN A 92 -18.82 -4.04 18.71
N PHE A 93 -18.71 -5.34 18.97
CA PHE A 93 -19.52 -6.04 19.95
C PHE A 93 -18.61 -6.74 20.95
N GLU A 94 -18.74 -6.38 22.22
CA GLU A 94 -18.00 -7.04 23.28
C GLU A 94 -18.79 -8.27 23.75
N ILE A 95 -18.23 -9.46 23.51
CA ILE A 95 -18.84 -10.72 23.94
C ILE A 95 -18.11 -11.19 25.20
N SER A 96 -18.86 -11.67 26.19
CA SER A 96 -18.29 -12.21 27.43
C SER A 96 -17.34 -13.38 27.14
N ARG A 97 -16.26 -13.46 27.93
CA ARG A 97 -15.24 -14.53 27.84
C ARG A 97 -15.84 -15.93 27.95
N ASP A 98 -16.96 -16.09 28.65
CA ASP A 98 -17.63 -17.38 28.80
C ASP A 98 -18.15 -17.93 27.47
N PHE A 99 -18.53 -17.06 26.53
CA PHE A 99 -18.95 -17.49 25.19
C PHE A 99 -17.80 -18.13 24.42
N PHE A 100 -16.57 -17.63 24.56
CA PHE A 100 -15.39 -18.21 23.92
C PHE A 100 -15.04 -19.60 24.45
N LYS A 101 -15.47 -19.93 25.67
CA LYS A 101 -15.32 -21.27 26.27
C LYS A 101 -16.44 -22.21 25.85
N LYS A 102 -17.65 -21.68 25.62
CA LYS A 102 -18.85 -22.46 25.34
C LYS A 102 -19.05 -22.78 23.86
N TYR A 103 -18.65 -21.87 22.97
CA TYR A 103 -18.91 -21.98 21.54
C TYR A 103 -17.61 -22.13 20.76
N SER A 104 -17.66 -22.90 19.67
CA SER A 104 -16.55 -22.99 18.74
C SER A 104 -16.34 -21.68 18.00
N VAL A 105 -15.13 -21.47 17.48
CA VAL A 105 -14.79 -20.29 16.66
C VAL A 105 -15.77 -20.11 15.52
N ASN A 106 -16.09 -21.16 14.78
CA ASN A 106 -17.02 -21.08 13.64
C ASN A 106 -18.42 -20.64 14.05
N GLN A 107 -18.92 -21.13 15.20
CA GLN A 107 -20.23 -20.72 15.71
C GLN A 107 -20.24 -19.23 16.12
N LEU A 108 -19.16 -18.74 16.72
CA LEU A 108 -19.01 -17.33 17.06
C LEU A 108 -19.01 -16.47 15.79
N LEU A 109 -18.23 -16.86 14.77
CA LEU A 109 -18.18 -16.15 13.48
C LEU A 109 -19.55 -16.14 12.80
N SER A 110 -20.20 -17.29 12.67
CA SER A 110 -21.49 -17.39 11.99
C SER A 110 -22.59 -16.59 12.70
N SER A 111 -22.55 -16.53 14.04
CA SER A 111 -23.51 -15.73 14.81
C SER A 111 -23.35 -14.23 14.60
N PHE A 112 -22.13 -13.79 14.24
CA PHE A 112 -21.81 -12.39 14.09
C PHE A 112 -21.93 -11.92 12.64
N ILE A 113 -21.26 -12.64 11.73
CA ILE A 113 -21.18 -12.31 10.31
C ILE A 113 -22.50 -12.63 9.64
N THR A 114 -23.13 -13.76 10.01
CA THR A 114 -24.38 -14.28 9.44
C THR A 114 -24.26 -14.58 7.94
N ASN A 115 -25.37 -14.98 7.31
CA ASN A 115 -25.44 -15.25 5.88
C ASN A 115 -25.94 -14.04 5.06
N SER A 116 -26.22 -12.89 5.69
CA SER A 116 -26.68 -11.68 5.00
C SER A 116 -25.49 -10.90 4.42
N GLY A 117 -24.96 -11.36 3.28
CA GLY A 117 -23.81 -10.73 2.66
C GLY A 117 -23.19 -11.50 1.51
N PHE A 118 -21.95 -11.16 1.16
CA PHE A 118 -21.23 -11.83 0.08
C PHE A 118 -19.75 -12.06 0.40
N LEU A 119 -19.22 -13.10 -0.26
CA LEU A 119 -17.80 -13.37 -0.40
C LEU A 119 -17.40 -13.14 -1.86
N LYS A 120 -16.48 -12.21 -2.09
CA LYS A 120 -15.88 -11.94 -3.40
C LYS A 120 -14.41 -12.29 -3.37
N ILE A 121 -13.96 -13.07 -4.35
CA ILE A 121 -12.54 -13.43 -4.51
C ILE A 121 -12.10 -12.97 -5.89
N SER A 122 -11.07 -12.12 -5.90
CA SER A 122 -10.47 -11.55 -7.11
C SER A 122 -9.03 -12.02 -7.21
N ARG A 123 -8.71 -12.85 -8.21
CA ARG A 123 -7.35 -13.24 -8.56
C ARG A 123 -6.76 -12.21 -9.51
N PHE A 124 -5.60 -11.68 -9.18
CA PHE A 124 -4.86 -10.76 -10.05
C PHE A 124 -3.52 -11.36 -10.47
N ASN A 125 -3.10 -11.02 -11.68
CA ASN A 125 -1.74 -11.21 -12.19
C ASN A 125 -1.33 -9.98 -13.01
N ASP A 126 -0.13 -9.98 -13.60
CA ASP A 126 0.42 -8.83 -14.34
C ASP A 126 -0.45 -8.39 -15.54
N ARG A 127 -1.40 -9.22 -16.00
CA ARG A 127 -2.16 -8.98 -17.24
C ARG A 127 -3.66 -8.79 -17.02
N LYS A 128 -4.26 -9.50 -16.05
CA LYS A 128 -5.72 -9.61 -15.91
C LYS A 128 -6.13 -9.77 -14.44
N ILE A 129 -7.36 -9.35 -14.15
CA ILE A 129 -8.06 -9.61 -12.89
C ILE A 129 -9.27 -10.49 -13.20
N TYR A 130 -9.38 -11.63 -12.51
CA TYR A 130 -10.51 -12.54 -12.56
C TYR A 130 -11.24 -12.49 -11.23
N SER A 131 -12.55 -12.25 -11.23
CA SER A 131 -13.33 -12.14 -10.00
C SER A 131 -14.52 -13.09 -10.02
N GLY A 132 -14.78 -13.73 -8.90
CA GLY A 132 -16.04 -14.43 -8.62
C GLY A 132 -16.64 -13.93 -7.31
N GLN A 133 -17.96 -14.00 -7.21
CA GLN A 133 -18.71 -13.60 -6.01
C GLN A 133 -19.81 -14.61 -5.73
N VAL A 134 -19.98 -14.95 -4.47
CA VAL A 134 -21.07 -15.79 -3.97
C VAL A 134 -21.72 -15.13 -2.76
N GLU A 135 -22.99 -15.45 -2.51
CA GLU A 135 -23.65 -15.10 -1.25
C GLU A 135 -23.03 -15.90 -0.10
N LEU A 136 -22.97 -15.28 1.09
CA LEU A 136 -22.56 -15.99 2.30
C LEU A 136 -23.59 -17.07 2.61
N GLN A 137 -23.10 -18.27 2.93
CA GLN A 137 -23.95 -19.40 3.28
C GLN A 137 -24.17 -19.44 4.79
N VAL A 138 -23.09 -19.24 5.54
CA VAL A 138 -23.08 -19.37 7.00
C VAL A 138 -22.36 -18.18 7.67
N GLY A 139 -21.32 -17.63 7.03
CA GLY A 139 -20.50 -16.57 7.63
C GLY A 139 -19.41 -17.10 8.56
N ASP A 140 -18.93 -18.34 8.36
CA ASP A 140 -17.82 -18.95 9.12
C ASP A 140 -16.49 -18.98 8.32
N PHE A 141 -16.50 -18.40 7.11
CA PHE A 141 -15.42 -18.39 6.12
C PHE A 141 -15.05 -19.75 5.52
N ILE A 142 -15.12 -20.84 6.28
CA ILE A 142 -14.78 -22.19 5.81
C ILE A 142 -15.85 -22.69 4.85
N SER A 143 -17.11 -22.67 5.30
CA SER A 143 -18.26 -23.14 4.55
C SER A 143 -18.48 -22.22 3.34
N ASP A 144 -18.32 -20.92 3.52
CA ASP A 144 -18.44 -19.93 2.45
C ASP A 144 -17.36 -20.11 1.36
N LEU A 145 -16.10 -20.36 1.75
CA LEU A 145 -15.02 -20.63 0.80
C LEU A 145 -15.16 -21.99 0.12
N ALA A 146 -15.62 -23.03 0.84
CA ALA A 146 -15.91 -24.34 0.26
C ALA A 146 -17.00 -24.23 -0.80
N PHE A 147 -18.06 -23.48 -0.50
CA PHE A 147 -19.15 -23.18 -1.43
C PHE A 147 -18.64 -22.39 -2.64
N TYR A 148 -17.80 -21.37 -2.44
CA TYR A 148 -17.17 -20.63 -3.52
C TYR A 148 -16.37 -21.55 -4.46
N PHE A 149 -15.53 -22.45 -3.93
CA PHE A 149 -14.76 -23.39 -4.76
C PHE A 149 -15.66 -24.35 -5.53
N HIS A 150 -16.74 -24.82 -4.91
CA HIS A 150 -17.69 -25.68 -5.58
C HIS A 150 -18.39 -24.97 -6.75
N GLN A 151 -18.95 -23.78 -6.51
CA GLN A 151 -19.76 -23.06 -7.48
C GLN A 151 -18.91 -22.37 -8.57
N SER A 152 -17.81 -21.71 -8.18
CA SER A 152 -17.01 -20.88 -9.10
C SER A 152 -15.81 -21.61 -9.72
N GLN A 153 -15.26 -22.64 -9.05
CA GLN A 153 -14.07 -23.35 -9.53
C GLN A 153 -14.30 -24.83 -9.82
N GLN A 154 -15.51 -25.35 -9.58
CA GLN A 154 -15.89 -26.76 -9.81
C GLN A 154 -14.89 -27.75 -9.19
N THR A 155 -14.28 -27.39 -8.06
CA THR A 155 -13.21 -28.17 -7.43
C THR A 155 -13.67 -28.65 -6.06
N LYS A 156 -13.65 -29.98 -5.84
CA LYS A 156 -13.92 -30.57 -4.52
C LYS A 156 -12.79 -30.19 -3.57
N SER A 157 -13.15 -29.42 -2.54
CA SER A 157 -12.20 -28.82 -1.61
C SER A 157 -12.61 -29.07 -0.17
N VAL A 158 -11.63 -29.34 0.68
CA VAL A 158 -11.79 -29.38 2.14
C VAL A 158 -11.00 -28.25 2.72
N ILE A 159 -11.65 -27.44 3.56
CA ILE A 159 -11.02 -26.34 4.28
C ILE A 159 -11.19 -26.59 5.77
N LYS A 160 -10.13 -26.41 6.55
CA LYS A 160 -10.18 -26.40 8.02
C LYS A 160 -9.47 -25.16 8.55
N ASN A 161 -10.07 -24.58 9.58
CA ASN A 161 -9.54 -23.47 10.36
C ASN A 161 -9.33 -23.97 11.79
N LEU A 162 -8.09 -23.96 12.26
CA LEU A 162 -7.75 -24.28 13.65
C LEU A 162 -7.25 -23.02 14.32
N ILE A 163 -8.03 -22.49 15.25
CA ILE A 163 -7.64 -21.36 16.09
C ILE A 163 -7.75 -21.77 17.55
N LYS A 164 -6.69 -21.51 18.32
CA LYS A 164 -6.69 -21.63 19.79
C LYS A 164 -6.51 -20.26 20.41
N ILE A 165 -7.25 -20.04 21.48
CA ILE A 165 -7.31 -18.78 22.22
C ILE A 165 -7.03 -19.09 23.69
N ASN A 166 -6.31 -18.22 24.39
CA ASN A 166 -6.12 -18.33 25.84
C ASN A 166 -7.23 -17.59 26.63
N ASP A 167 -7.16 -17.62 27.97
CA ASP A 167 -8.13 -16.94 28.86
C ASP A 167 -8.11 -15.39 28.74
N GLU A 168 -7.08 -14.83 28.12
CA GLU A 168 -6.96 -13.39 27.80
C GLU A 168 -7.48 -13.05 26.40
N LEU A 169 -8.16 -13.99 25.73
CA LEU A 169 -8.64 -13.86 24.36
C LEU A 169 -7.54 -13.64 23.30
N LYS A 170 -6.30 -13.99 23.61
CA LYS A 170 -5.17 -13.91 22.66
C LYS A 170 -5.04 -15.19 21.84
N ILE A 171 -4.75 -15.03 20.56
CA ILE A 171 -4.55 -16.15 19.63
C ILE A 171 -3.20 -16.82 19.90
N THR A 172 -3.23 -18.04 20.44
CA THR A 172 -2.04 -18.84 20.76
C THR A 172 -1.66 -19.81 19.66
N LYS A 173 -2.61 -20.16 18.79
CA LYS A 173 -2.36 -21.01 17.62
C LYS A 173 -3.34 -20.65 16.50
N ALA A 174 -2.84 -20.54 15.27
CA ALA A 174 -3.64 -20.40 14.07
C ALA A 174 -3.02 -21.27 12.97
N GLN A 175 -3.70 -22.36 12.61
CA GLN A 175 -3.31 -23.23 11.51
C GLN A 175 -4.46 -23.43 10.54
N SER A 176 -4.17 -23.56 9.26
CA SER A 176 -5.18 -23.86 8.25
C SER A 176 -4.76 -25.01 7.35
N LEU A 177 -5.78 -25.68 6.81
CA LEU A 177 -5.64 -26.80 5.90
C LEU A 177 -6.57 -26.56 4.72
N ILE A 178 -6.03 -26.61 3.51
CA ILE A 178 -6.79 -26.64 2.26
C ILE A 178 -6.37 -27.92 1.53
N ILE A 179 -7.32 -28.80 1.26
CA ILE A 179 -7.12 -29.99 0.42
C ILE A 179 -7.98 -29.82 -0.82
N GLN A 180 -7.38 -30.00 -2.01
CA GLN A 180 -8.11 -29.98 -3.27
C GLN A 180 -7.82 -31.23 -4.07
N LEU A 181 -8.90 -31.85 -4.58
CA LEU A 181 -8.80 -32.94 -5.54
C LEU A 181 -8.62 -32.33 -6.94
N LEU A 182 -7.46 -32.58 -7.55
CA LEU A 182 -7.11 -32.10 -8.89
C LEU A 182 -7.81 -32.94 -9.97
N PRO A 183 -7.96 -32.42 -11.20
CA PRO A 183 -8.55 -33.17 -12.31
C PRO A 183 -7.86 -34.52 -12.52
N GLY A 184 -8.66 -35.58 -12.67
CA GLY A 184 -8.17 -36.96 -12.83
C GLY A 184 -8.11 -37.78 -11.55
N TYR A 185 -8.57 -37.24 -10.41
CA TYR A 185 -8.64 -37.98 -9.15
C TYR A 185 -9.50 -39.26 -9.26
N GLN A 186 -9.13 -40.27 -8.48
CA GLN A 186 -9.78 -41.57 -8.39
C GLN A 186 -10.55 -41.73 -7.07
N SER A 187 -11.44 -42.73 -6.98
CA SER A 187 -12.26 -42.96 -5.79
C SER A 187 -11.43 -43.34 -4.55
N ASP A 188 -10.30 -44.05 -4.72
CA ASP A 188 -9.40 -44.38 -3.61
C ASP A 188 -8.74 -43.14 -3.00
N GLU A 189 -8.52 -42.09 -3.79
CA GLU A 189 -7.98 -40.81 -3.33
C GLU A 189 -9.00 -40.04 -2.47
N ILE A 190 -10.30 -40.16 -2.76
CA ILE A 190 -11.35 -39.60 -1.89
C ILE A 190 -11.35 -40.32 -0.54
N GLU A 191 -11.36 -41.65 -0.53
CA GLU A 191 -11.34 -42.45 0.70
C GLU A 191 -10.09 -42.16 1.54
N GLU A 192 -8.95 -41.90 0.89
CA GLU A 192 -7.71 -41.53 1.56
C GLU A 192 -7.83 -40.19 2.30
N VAL A 193 -8.40 -39.17 1.65
CA VAL A 193 -8.69 -37.88 2.30
C VAL A 193 -9.67 -38.05 3.46
N GLU A 194 -10.75 -38.81 3.28
CA GLU A 194 -11.72 -39.09 4.34
C GLU A 194 -11.08 -39.79 5.54
N LYS A 195 -10.18 -40.75 5.31
CA LYS A 195 -9.40 -41.42 6.37
C LYS A 195 -8.50 -40.44 7.12
N TRP A 196 -7.89 -39.46 6.45
CA TRP A 196 -7.13 -38.41 7.14
C TRP A 196 -8.03 -37.53 8.00
N LEU A 197 -9.17 -37.10 7.46
CA LEU A 197 -10.11 -36.23 8.17
C LEU A 197 -10.76 -36.92 9.38
N ALA A 198 -10.93 -38.24 9.34
CA ALA A 198 -11.39 -39.04 10.47
C ALA A 198 -10.29 -39.32 11.52
N ASN A 199 -9.02 -39.07 11.19
CA ASN A 199 -7.90 -39.39 12.08
C ASN A 199 -7.84 -38.44 13.28
N LYS A 200 -7.91 -38.99 14.49
CA LYS A 200 -7.83 -38.20 15.74
C LYS A 200 -6.54 -37.37 15.88
N LYS A 201 -5.46 -37.70 15.16
CA LYS A 201 -4.20 -36.95 15.18
C LYS A 201 -4.20 -35.67 14.34
N ILE A 202 -5.24 -35.41 13.54
CA ILE A 202 -5.32 -34.21 12.69
C ILE A 202 -5.59 -32.91 13.47
N TYR A 203 -5.35 -32.88 14.79
CA TYR A 203 -5.44 -31.68 15.63
C TYR A 203 -4.24 -30.72 15.49
N ASP A 204 -3.16 -31.17 14.85
CA ASP A 204 -2.03 -30.35 14.41
C ASP A 204 -1.74 -30.68 12.95
N PHE A 205 -2.14 -29.78 12.05
CA PHE A 205 -2.03 -30.04 10.62
C PHE A 205 -0.56 -30.09 10.17
N ILE A 206 0.29 -29.26 10.78
CA ILE A 206 1.71 -29.19 10.42
C ILE A 206 2.39 -30.51 10.79
N ASP A 207 2.19 -30.99 12.03
CA ASP A 207 2.78 -32.24 12.47
C ASP A 207 2.23 -33.46 11.69
N PHE A 208 0.93 -33.45 11.37
CA PHE A 208 0.28 -34.54 10.64
C PHE A 208 0.86 -34.73 9.23
N PHE A 209 1.05 -33.64 8.48
CA PHE A 209 1.50 -33.68 7.09
C PHE A 209 3.03 -33.55 6.91
N LYS A 210 3.82 -33.40 7.99
CA LYS A 210 5.27 -33.13 7.91
C LYS A 210 6.09 -34.13 7.09
N ASN A 211 5.63 -35.39 7.03
CA ASN A 211 6.33 -36.48 6.33
C ASN A 211 5.84 -36.65 4.87
N PHE A 212 4.93 -35.80 4.39
CA PHE A 212 4.48 -35.82 3.00
C PHE A 212 5.53 -35.15 2.10
N ASN A 213 5.46 -35.45 0.80
CA ASN A 213 6.37 -34.86 -0.18
C ASN A 213 6.12 -33.35 -0.33
N LEU A 214 7.05 -32.54 0.18
CA LEU A 214 6.98 -31.09 0.15
C LEU A 214 7.37 -30.57 -1.24
N ILE A 215 6.52 -29.74 -1.83
CA ILE A 215 6.79 -29.06 -3.12
C ILE A 215 7.26 -27.64 -2.90
N GLU A 216 6.58 -26.91 -2.02
CA GLU A 216 6.79 -25.48 -1.82
C GLU A 216 6.68 -25.16 -0.33
N ASN A 217 7.63 -24.38 0.18
CA ASN A 217 7.53 -23.72 1.47
C ASN A 217 7.59 -22.21 1.23
N GLN A 218 6.71 -21.47 1.88
CA GLN A 218 6.64 -20.02 1.79
C GLN A 218 6.47 -19.39 3.17
N ASN A 219 7.34 -18.44 3.51
CA ASN A 219 7.18 -17.60 4.69
C ASN A 219 6.20 -16.43 4.46
N TRP A 220 5.49 -16.05 5.50
CA TRP A 220 4.53 -14.94 5.49
C TRP A 220 5.08 -13.68 6.14
N THR A 221 4.81 -12.53 5.51
CA THR A 221 5.13 -11.20 6.04
C THR A 221 3.95 -10.24 5.92
N TYR A 222 3.70 -9.46 6.98
CA TYR A 222 2.69 -8.41 6.91
C TYR A 222 3.27 -7.22 6.15
N PHE A 223 2.55 -6.69 5.16
CA PHE A 223 3.05 -5.56 4.38
C PHE A 223 2.01 -4.45 4.22
N CYS A 224 2.48 -3.23 4.00
CA CYS A 224 1.63 -2.14 3.56
C CYS A 224 2.45 -1.22 2.66
N ASN A 225 1.87 -0.84 1.52
CA ASN A 225 2.48 0.06 0.55
C ASN A 225 1.94 1.50 0.68
N CYS A 226 1.43 1.89 1.85
CA CYS A 226 1.00 3.27 2.07
C CYS A 226 2.21 4.21 1.92
N VAL A 227 2.17 5.09 0.93
CA VAL A 227 3.19 6.12 0.72
C VAL A 227 2.52 7.47 0.86
N ASN A 228 3.21 8.45 1.44
CA ASN A 228 2.73 9.85 1.53
C ASN A 228 2.30 10.41 0.17
N LYS A 229 2.81 9.87 -0.95
CA LYS A 229 2.56 10.36 -2.31
C LYS A 229 1.08 10.50 -2.73
N ASN A 230 0.13 9.91 -1.99
CA ASN A 230 -1.30 10.05 -2.28
C ASN A 230 -2.01 11.14 -1.47
N PHE A 231 -1.32 11.94 -0.66
CA PHE A 231 -1.98 12.91 0.21
C PHE A 231 -2.75 13.99 -0.57
N GLU A 232 -2.20 14.49 -1.68
CA GLU A 232 -2.90 15.47 -2.53
C GLU A 232 -4.17 14.88 -3.14
N LYS A 233 -4.10 13.63 -3.61
CA LYS A 233 -5.25 12.91 -4.17
C LYS A 233 -6.34 12.75 -3.12
N ASN A 234 -5.98 12.43 -1.88
CA ASN A 234 -6.94 12.27 -0.80
C ASN A 234 -7.55 13.60 -0.35
N LEU A 235 -6.75 14.66 -0.21
CA LEU A 235 -7.24 16.01 0.14
C LEU A 235 -8.18 16.58 -0.92
N ASN A 236 -7.95 16.26 -2.20
CA ASN A 236 -8.85 16.65 -3.29
C ASN A 236 -10.23 16.01 -3.23
N LEU A 237 -10.42 14.94 -2.45
CA LEU A 237 -11.74 14.31 -2.28
C LEU A 237 -12.64 15.09 -1.32
N LEU A 238 -12.06 15.98 -0.50
CA LEU A 238 -12.78 16.74 0.50
C LEU A 238 -13.29 18.06 -0.08
N THR A 239 -14.56 18.36 0.19
CA THR A 239 -15.18 19.65 -0.08
C THR A 239 -14.77 20.70 0.97
N GLU A 240 -14.91 21.98 0.63
CA GLU A 240 -14.61 23.08 1.56
C GLU A 240 -15.41 22.95 2.87
N LYS A 241 -16.69 22.61 2.76
CA LYS A 241 -17.59 22.42 3.92
C LYS A 241 -17.13 21.29 4.84
N GLU A 242 -16.66 20.17 4.28
CA GLU A 242 -16.13 19.06 5.08
C GLU A 242 -14.83 19.45 5.78
N VAL A 243 -13.95 20.17 5.09
CA VAL A 243 -12.70 20.66 5.67
C VAL A 243 -12.96 21.67 6.77
N ASP A 244 -13.86 22.63 6.56
CA ASP A 244 -14.20 23.63 7.57
C ASP A 244 -14.76 22.97 8.82
N ASN A 245 -15.69 22.03 8.66
CA ASN A 245 -16.21 21.24 9.77
C ASN A 245 -15.09 20.48 10.52
N LEU A 246 -14.17 19.82 9.78
CA LEU A 246 -13.05 19.11 10.38
C LEU A 246 -12.09 20.03 11.15
N ILE A 247 -11.82 21.22 10.61
CA ILE A 247 -10.90 22.18 11.23
C ILE A 247 -11.54 22.88 12.42
N GLU A 248 -12.83 23.24 12.35
CA GLU A 248 -13.56 23.83 13.47
C GLU A 248 -13.66 22.86 14.65
N ASN A 249 -13.98 21.59 14.39
CA ASN A 249 -14.22 20.61 15.45
C ASN A 249 -12.95 19.91 15.94
N TYR A 250 -11.96 19.70 15.07
CA TYR A 250 -10.78 18.87 15.38
C TYR A 250 -9.43 19.57 15.14
N GLN A 251 -9.43 20.81 14.62
CA GLN A 251 -8.24 21.61 14.29
C GLN A 251 -7.29 21.00 13.24
N LYS A 252 -7.59 19.80 12.72
CA LYS A 252 -6.76 19.07 11.77
C LYS A 252 -7.61 18.10 10.93
N ILE A 253 -7.08 17.71 9.78
CA ILE A 253 -7.60 16.65 8.92
C ILE A 253 -6.73 15.41 9.14
N GLU A 254 -7.31 14.27 9.50
CA GLU A 254 -6.58 13.01 9.68
C GLU A 254 -6.97 11.99 8.61
N PHE A 255 -5.97 11.47 7.89
CA PHE A 255 -6.13 10.28 7.06
C PHE A 255 -5.47 9.08 7.73
N LYS A 256 -6.28 8.09 8.11
CA LYS A 256 -5.82 6.83 8.67
C LYS A 256 -5.85 5.72 7.62
N CYS A 257 -4.76 4.99 7.45
CA CYS A 257 -4.72 3.86 6.53
C CYS A 257 -5.45 2.64 7.11
N ASN A 258 -6.47 2.15 6.42
CA ASN A 258 -7.26 0.99 6.86
C ASN A 258 -6.49 -0.35 6.88
N PHE A 259 -5.28 -0.42 6.31
CA PHE A 259 -4.47 -1.64 6.30
C PHE A 259 -3.38 -1.68 7.38
N CYS A 260 -2.73 -0.54 7.65
CA CYS A 260 -1.60 -0.48 8.58
C CYS A 260 -1.84 0.41 9.80
N GLY A 261 -3.01 1.07 9.88
CA GLY A 261 -3.37 1.95 10.97
C GLY A 261 -2.59 3.27 11.04
N LYS A 262 -1.59 3.49 10.18
CA LYS A 262 -0.80 4.73 10.17
C LYS A 262 -1.69 5.93 9.84
N SER A 263 -1.60 6.95 10.67
CA SER A 263 -2.26 8.23 10.48
C SER A 263 -1.34 9.26 9.86
N GLN A 264 -1.93 10.19 9.13
CA GLN A 264 -1.31 11.39 8.60
C GLN A 264 -2.20 12.58 8.86
N TRP A 265 -1.61 13.72 9.19
CA TRP A 265 -2.35 14.92 9.59
C TRP A 265 -2.05 16.08 8.66
N PHE A 266 -3.08 16.83 8.34
CA PHE A 266 -3.05 17.97 7.44
C PHE A 266 -3.82 19.15 8.03
N THR A 267 -3.48 20.34 7.59
CA THR A 267 -4.09 21.61 7.98
C THR A 267 -4.99 22.16 6.88
N LYS A 268 -5.81 23.18 7.20
CA LYS A 268 -6.55 23.94 6.18
C LYS A 268 -5.61 24.54 5.12
N LYS A 269 -4.41 24.95 5.52
CA LYS A 269 -3.38 25.47 4.60
C LYS A 269 -2.95 24.41 3.59
N ASP A 270 -2.78 23.16 4.02
CA ASP A 270 -2.42 22.06 3.13
C ASP A 270 -3.54 21.78 2.14
N TRP A 271 -4.80 21.74 2.59
CA TRP A 271 -5.94 21.56 1.67
C TRP A 271 -6.05 22.72 0.67
N LEU A 272 -6.00 23.98 1.12
CA LEU A 272 -6.00 25.16 0.25
C LEU A 272 -4.87 25.12 -0.78
N PHE A 273 -3.68 24.68 -0.37
CA PHE A 273 -2.55 24.50 -1.27
C PHE A 273 -2.86 23.49 -2.39
N VAL A 274 -3.49 22.36 -2.05
CA VAL A 274 -3.88 21.35 -3.04
C VAL A 274 -4.96 21.87 -3.98
N GLN A 275 -5.94 22.65 -3.49
CA GLN A 275 -7.01 23.23 -4.32
C GLN A 275 -6.54 24.29 -5.32
N LYS A 276 -5.34 24.87 -5.13
CA LYS A 276 -4.81 25.85 -6.08
C LYS A 276 -4.58 25.20 -7.44
N PRO A 277 -4.96 25.87 -8.56
CA PRO A 277 -4.59 25.43 -9.89
C PRO A 277 -3.08 25.29 -10.00
N PHE A 278 -2.63 24.33 -10.81
CA PHE A 278 -1.21 24.14 -11.07
C PHE A 278 -0.62 25.46 -11.56
N SER A 279 0.35 25.97 -10.82
CA SER A 279 1.07 27.19 -11.16
C SER A 279 2.51 27.03 -10.72
N ILE A 280 3.45 27.43 -11.57
CA ILE A 280 4.88 27.28 -11.31
C ILE A 280 5.66 28.53 -11.73
N ALA A 281 6.68 28.85 -10.94
CA ALA A 281 7.67 29.85 -11.26
C ALA A 281 9.08 29.25 -11.25
N THR A 282 10.02 29.93 -11.91
CA THR A 282 11.43 29.54 -11.94
C THR A 282 12.31 30.57 -11.22
N VAL A 283 13.35 30.12 -10.54
CA VAL A 283 14.40 30.98 -9.98
C VAL A 283 15.76 30.44 -10.41
N GLU A 284 16.37 31.07 -11.42
CA GLU A 284 17.50 30.49 -12.17
C GLU A 284 18.80 31.26 -11.89
N SER A 285 19.81 30.59 -11.34
CA SER A 285 21.17 31.13 -11.23
C SER A 285 22.11 30.52 -12.27
N LEU A 286 21.94 29.25 -12.64
CA LEU A 286 22.87 28.54 -13.54
C LEU A 286 22.48 28.63 -15.02
N THR A 287 21.18 28.51 -15.28
CA THR A 287 20.59 28.29 -16.60
C THR A 287 20.18 29.57 -17.31
N GLY A 288 20.20 30.72 -16.61
CA GLY A 288 20.00 32.04 -17.22
C GLY A 288 18.62 32.27 -17.85
N GLY A 289 17.57 31.58 -17.38
CA GLY A 289 16.23 31.65 -17.97
C GLY A 289 15.93 30.52 -18.96
N ALA A 290 16.87 29.59 -19.19
CA ALA A 290 16.67 28.51 -20.14
C ALA A 290 15.62 27.49 -19.68
N LEU A 291 15.42 27.28 -18.38
CA LEU A 291 14.30 26.45 -17.90
C LEU A 291 12.96 27.16 -18.15
N ALA A 292 12.85 28.45 -17.83
CA ALA A 292 11.69 29.26 -18.17
C ALA A 292 11.37 29.18 -19.67
N ALA A 293 12.41 29.32 -20.52
CA ALA A 293 12.29 29.21 -21.97
C ALA A 293 11.78 27.82 -22.41
N GLU A 294 12.21 26.75 -21.75
CA GLU A 294 11.70 25.40 -22.02
C GLU A 294 10.23 25.27 -21.63
N ILE A 295 9.85 25.76 -20.45
CA ILE A 295 8.46 25.70 -19.96
C ILE A 295 7.50 26.40 -20.94
N VAL A 296 7.87 27.59 -21.45
CA VAL A 296 6.99 28.37 -22.34
C VAL A 296 6.84 27.78 -23.75
N LYS A 297 7.64 26.79 -24.15
CA LYS A 297 7.40 26.02 -25.38
C LYS A 297 6.14 25.17 -25.30
N THR A 298 5.70 24.83 -24.10
CA THR A 298 4.46 24.06 -23.89
C THR A 298 3.25 24.90 -24.27
N ALA A 299 2.42 24.42 -25.19
CA ALA A 299 1.17 25.08 -25.55
C ALA A 299 0.30 25.29 -24.30
N GLY A 300 -0.18 26.53 -24.09
CA GLY A 300 -0.94 26.91 -22.90
C GLY A 300 -0.07 27.22 -21.66
N ALA A 301 1.24 27.40 -21.81
CA ALA A 301 2.14 27.79 -20.71
C ALA A 301 1.67 29.03 -19.94
N SER A 302 1.03 29.99 -20.59
CA SER A 302 0.46 31.18 -19.96
C SER A 302 -0.60 30.89 -18.88
N GLN A 303 -1.22 29.71 -18.89
CA GLN A 303 -2.23 29.32 -17.90
C GLN A 303 -1.61 28.85 -16.58
N PHE A 304 -0.32 28.51 -16.55
CA PHE A 304 0.30 27.90 -15.38
C PHE A 304 1.71 28.41 -15.06
N PHE A 305 2.44 28.96 -16.02
CA PHE A 305 3.76 29.51 -15.77
C PHE A 305 3.63 30.98 -15.37
N ALA A 306 3.94 31.29 -14.12
CA ALA A 306 3.80 32.65 -13.60
C ALA A 306 4.97 33.57 -13.99
N GLY A 307 6.14 33.00 -14.26
CA GLY A 307 7.34 33.75 -14.64
C GLY A 307 8.63 33.16 -14.08
N GLY A 308 9.73 33.85 -14.36
CA GLY A 308 11.06 33.48 -13.91
C GLY A 308 11.84 34.65 -13.33
N LEU A 309 12.61 34.38 -12.28
CA LEU A 309 13.62 35.30 -11.74
C LEU A 309 15.01 34.75 -12.10
N VAL A 310 15.84 35.58 -12.70
CA VAL A 310 17.24 35.22 -12.99
C VAL A 310 18.13 35.82 -11.91
N CYS A 311 18.54 35.00 -10.95
CA CYS A 311 19.39 35.39 -9.81
C CYS A 311 20.86 35.06 -10.08
N TYR A 312 21.34 35.39 -11.28
CA TYR A 312 22.66 34.97 -11.79
C TYR A 312 23.82 35.49 -10.93
N GLN A 313 23.76 36.75 -10.52
CA GLN A 313 24.80 37.45 -9.76
C GLN A 313 24.56 37.36 -8.24
N ASN A 314 25.63 37.31 -7.44
CA ASN A 314 25.53 37.26 -5.97
C ASN A 314 24.73 38.42 -5.38
N ARG A 315 24.93 39.64 -5.91
CA ARG A 315 24.13 40.82 -5.52
C ARG A 315 22.61 40.61 -5.61
N ILE A 316 22.14 39.81 -6.58
CA ILE A 316 20.71 39.53 -6.76
C ILE A 316 20.25 38.47 -5.76
N LYS A 317 21.11 37.50 -5.43
CA LYS A 317 20.83 36.49 -4.39
C LYS A 317 20.70 37.15 -3.01
N GLU A 318 21.57 38.12 -2.71
CA GLU A 318 21.52 38.90 -1.47
C GLU A 318 20.20 39.68 -1.32
N GLN A 319 19.71 40.29 -2.42
CA GLN A 319 18.42 41.00 -2.44
C GLN A 319 17.21 40.09 -2.14
N ILE A 320 17.34 38.79 -2.34
CA ILE A 320 16.29 37.80 -2.04
C ILE A 320 16.55 37.03 -0.74
N GLY A 321 17.46 37.52 0.11
CA GLY A 321 17.70 36.99 1.46
C GLY A 321 18.65 35.79 1.53
N ILE A 322 19.50 35.60 0.51
CA ILE A 322 20.50 34.54 0.49
C ILE A 322 21.85 35.09 0.93
N ASP A 323 22.47 34.42 1.90
CA ASP A 323 23.85 34.68 2.30
C ASP A 323 24.82 34.05 1.29
N THR A 324 25.66 34.88 0.69
CA THR A 324 26.61 34.51 -0.38
C THR A 324 28.03 34.30 0.14
N THR A 325 28.29 34.52 1.44
CA THR A 325 29.64 34.50 2.03
C THR A 325 30.32 33.14 1.99
N ASN A 326 29.55 32.06 2.06
CA ASN A 326 30.04 30.67 2.03
C ASN A 326 29.79 29.97 0.69
N GLY A 327 29.62 30.77 -0.37
CA GLY A 327 29.31 30.31 -1.71
C GLY A 327 27.84 29.92 -1.92
N VAL A 328 27.45 29.81 -3.19
CA VAL A 328 26.02 29.73 -3.60
C VAL A 328 25.65 28.42 -4.31
N THR A 329 26.61 27.51 -4.46
CA THR A 329 26.41 26.17 -5.03
C THR A 329 26.17 25.18 -3.90
N ASN A 330 25.01 25.28 -3.24
CA ASN A 330 24.60 24.41 -2.14
C ASN A 330 23.06 24.25 -2.05
N ALA A 331 22.62 23.26 -1.27
CA ALA A 331 21.21 22.95 -1.08
C ALA A 331 20.42 24.08 -0.40
N GLU A 332 21.02 24.79 0.56
CA GLU A 332 20.38 25.89 1.27
C GLU A 332 20.02 27.04 0.33
N THR A 333 20.94 27.40 -0.57
CA THR A 333 20.72 28.41 -1.61
C THR A 333 19.56 28.01 -2.51
N ALA A 334 19.54 26.77 -3.00
CA ALA A 334 18.45 26.27 -3.83
C ALA A 334 17.10 26.35 -3.09
N LEU A 335 17.02 25.90 -1.85
CA LEU A 335 15.79 25.94 -1.05
C LEU A 335 15.31 27.37 -0.79
N LYS A 336 16.20 28.29 -0.41
CA LYS A 336 15.88 29.71 -0.21
C LYS A 336 15.41 30.39 -1.50
N MET A 337 16.05 30.10 -2.64
CA MET A 337 15.60 30.60 -3.95
C MET A 337 14.20 30.09 -4.30
N ALA A 338 13.91 28.81 -4.06
CA ALA A 338 12.59 28.25 -4.31
C ALA A 338 11.52 28.86 -3.40
N ASP A 339 11.80 29.00 -2.10
CA ASP A 339 10.90 29.64 -1.14
C ASP A 339 10.62 31.11 -1.50
N TYR A 340 11.65 31.86 -1.89
CA TYR A 340 11.46 33.22 -2.38
C TYR A 340 10.57 33.25 -3.64
N GLY A 341 10.82 32.37 -4.60
CA GLY A 341 10.01 32.26 -5.83
C GLY A 341 8.54 31.96 -5.54
N LEU A 342 8.24 31.06 -4.59
CA LEU A 342 6.88 30.76 -4.14
C LEU A 342 6.18 32.02 -3.61
N ASN A 343 6.87 32.77 -2.76
CA ASN A 343 6.31 33.95 -2.10
C ASN A 343 6.15 35.13 -3.08
N PHE A 344 7.12 35.32 -3.98
CA PHE A 344 7.10 36.40 -4.97
C PHE A 344 6.02 36.21 -6.03
N PHE A 345 5.98 35.05 -6.69
CA PHE A 345 5.02 34.78 -7.76
C PHE A 345 3.66 34.28 -7.26
N LYS A 346 3.53 33.97 -5.96
CA LYS A 346 2.32 33.42 -5.34
C LYS A 346 1.83 32.13 -6.02
N THR A 347 2.77 31.33 -6.52
CA THR A 347 2.51 30.07 -7.23
C THR A 347 2.37 28.89 -6.28
N LYS A 348 1.81 27.78 -6.78
CA LYS A 348 1.78 26.49 -6.07
C LYS A 348 3.18 25.84 -6.03
N TYR A 349 3.96 26.02 -7.08
CA TYR A 349 5.30 25.49 -7.19
C TYR A 349 6.31 26.59 -7.53
N ALA A 350 7.53 26.46 -7.01
CA ALA A 350 8.68 27.16 -7.53
C ALA A 350 9.84 26.19 -7.67
N ILE A 351 10.52 26.25 -8.80
CA ILE A 351 11.72 25.47 -9.06
C ILE A 351 12.93 26.40 -9.15
N SER A 352 13.97 26.09 -8.40
CA SER A 352 15.21 26.86 -8.41
C SER A 352 16.39 26.01 -8.88
N LEU A 353 17.34 26.68 -9.53
CA LEU A 353 18.53 26.06 -10.11
C LEU A 353 19.78 26.86 -9.74
N THR A 354 20.66 26.28 -8.93
CA THR A 354 22.01 26.83 -8.65
C THR A 354 23.07 25.77 -8.89
N GLY A 355 24.28 26.16 -9.28
CA GLY A 355 25.31 25.20 -9.63
C GLY A 355 26.49 25.83 -10.37
N ASN A 356 27.47 25.00 -10.69
CA ASN A 356 28.66 25.38 -11.43
C ASN A 356 28.72 24.66 -12.79
N ALA A 357 28.52 25.39 -13.89
CA ALA A 357 28.65 24.89 -15.27
C ALA A 357 29.94 25.37 -15.97
N GLY A 358 30.86 26.02 -15.25
CA GLY A 358 32.12 26.52 -15.81
C GLY A 358 31.98 27.71 -16.79
N PRO A 359 33.07 28.08 -17.51
CA PRO A 359 34.40 27.45 -17.51
C PRO A 359 35.36 27.96 -16.41
N GLY A 360 34.96 28.95 -15.61
CA GLY A 360 35.78 29.50 -14.52
C GLY A 360 35.67 28.74 -13.20
N ILE A 361 36.61 28.99 -12.28
CA ILE A 361 36.46 28.60 -10.87
C ILE A 361 35.31 29.42 -10.29
N GLN A 362 34.21 28.73 -10.02
CA GLN A 362 33.08 29.22 -9.24
C GLN A 362 32.94 28.31 -8.02
N ASP A 363 32.10 28.69 -7.07
CA ASP A 363 31.80 27.86 -5.91
C ASP A 363 31.31 26.46 -6.33
N GLY A 364 31.78 25.43 -5.62
CA GLY A 364 31.45 24.03 -5.89
C GLY A 364 32.23 23.40 -7.07
N LYS A 365 32.03 22.10 -7.25
CA LYS A 365 32.73 21.33 -8.30
C LYS A 365 32.10 21.61 -9.67
N LEU A 366 32.89 21.59 -10.74
CA LEU A 366 32.34 21.63 -12.10
C LEU A 366 31.31 20.51 -12.28
N GLY A 367 30.11 20.87 -12.74
CA GLY A 367 29.00 19.95 -12.91
C GLY A 367 28.12 19.75 -11.69
N GLN A 368 28.50 20.30 -10.52
CA GLN A 368 27.69 20.23 -9.31
C GLN A 368 26.51 21.20 -9.42
N VAL A 369 25.29 20.67 -9.32
CA VAL A 369 24.05 21.41 -9.48
C VAL A 369 23.07 21.02 -8.38
N PHE A 370 22.45 22.02 -7.77
CA PHE A 370 21.35 21.87 -6.83
C PHE A 370 20.06 22.37 -7.47
N ILE A 371 19.06 21.49 -7.47
CA ILE A 371 17.74 21.76 -8.03
C ILE A 371 16.76 21.63 -6.87
N ALA A 372 16.02 22.68 -6.55
CA ALA A 372 14.98 22.60 -5.52
C ALA A 372 13.60 22.85 -6.13
N LEU A 373 12.64 22.02 -5.76
CA LEU A 373 11.22 22.19 -6.06
C LEU A 373 10.49 22.31 -4.73
N ASN A 374 10.03 23.51 -4.42
CA ASN A 374 9.55 23.89 -3.09
C ASN A 374 10.57 23.51 -2.00
N ASN A 375 10.22 22.61 -1.09
CA ASN A 375 11.05 22.17 0.03
C ASN A 375 11.92 20.93 -0.27
N LYS A 376 11.87 20.40 -1.49
CA LYS A 376 12.64 19.22 -1.89
C LYS A 376 13.80 19.61 -2.77
N VAL A 377 15.01 19.16 -2.41
CA VAL A 377 16.25 19.45 -3.13
C VAL A 377 16.92 18.18 -3.64
N TRP A 378 17.52 18.27 -4.82
CA TRP A 378 18.37 17.24 -5.41
C TRP A 378 19.74 17.83 -5.69
N GLU A 379 20.78 17.10 -5.30
CA GLU A 379 22.15 17.35 -5.73
C GLU A 379 22.48 16.45 -6.91
N MET A 380 22.98 17.04 -7.98
CA MET A 380 23.35 16.37 -9.22
C MET A 380 24.79 16.71 -9.57
N ASN A 381 25.49 15.74 -10.16
CA ASN A 381 26.84 15.92 -10.69
C ASN A 381 26.81 15.57 -12.18
N PHE A 382 26.60 16.58 -13.02
CA PHE A 382 26.57 16.43 -14.47
C PHE A 382 27.98 16.52 -15.07
N GLN A 383 28.21 15.83 -16.18
CA GLN A 383 29.48 15.83 -16.88
C GLN A 383 29.34 16.54 -18.24
N GLY A 384 30.44 17.10 -18.73
CA GLY A 384 30.53 17.71 -20.05
C GLY A 384 30.81 19.21 -20.01
N SER A 385 30.63 19.84 -21.17
CA SER A 385 30.73 21.27 -21.38
C SER A 385 29.63 22.05 -20.64
N ARG A 386 29.81 23.37 -20.54
CA ARG A 386 28.80 24.28 -19.98
C ARG A 386 27.42 24.10 -20.59
N SER A 387 27.36 23.92 -21.92
CA SER A 387 26.11 23.69 -22.66
C SER A 387 25.44 22.37 -22.26
N GLU A 388 26.22 21.30 -22.13
CA GLU A 388 25.72 19.97 -21.77
C GLU A 388 25.21 19.93 -20.32
N ILE A 389 25.92 20.57 -19.39
CA ILE A 389 25.52 20.68 -17.98
C ILE A 389 24.20 21.46 -17.86
N ILE A 390 24.06 22.60 -18.56
CA ILE A 390 22.82 23.38 -18.59
C ILE A 390 21.68 22.54 -19.16
N LYS A 391 21.90 21.84 -20.28
CA LYS A 391 20.89 20.99 -20.91
C LYS A 391 20.44 19.86 -19.97
N ALA A 392 21.38 19.14 -19.36
CA ALA A 392 21.06 18.07 -18.41
C ALA A 392 20.32 18.57 -17.16
N THR A 393 20.66 19.78 -16.70
CA THR A 393 19.95 20.46 -15.61
C THR A 393 18.48 20.73 -15.98
N ILE A 394 18.24 21.26 -17.18
CA ILE A 394 16.89 21.55 -17.69
C ILE A 394 16.10 20.25 -17.85
N GLU A 395 16.68 19.21 -18.46
CA GLU A 395 16.01 17.91 -18.65
C GLU A 395 15.61 17.27 -17.32
N PHE A 396 16.50 17.32 -16.31
CA PHE A 396 16.17 16.84 -14.98
C PHE A 396 15.07 17.66 -14.34
N ALA A 397 15.16 18.98 -14.40
CA ALA A 397 14.15 19.89 -13.86
C ALA A 397 12.78 19.67 -14.52
N ALA A 398 12.72 19.63 -15.85
CA ALA A 398 11.51 19.36 -16.63
C ALA A 398 10.91 17.99 -16.27
N LYS A 399 11.74 16.95 -16.11
CA LYS A 399 11.29 15.65 -15.60
C LYS A 399 10.63 15.77 -14.22
N LYS A 400 11.21 16.56 -13.29
CA LYS A 400 10.61 16.79 -11.96
C LYS A 400 9.31 17.58 -12.02
N ILE A 401 9.19 18.55 -12.93
CA ILE A 401 7.92 19.26 -13.13
C ILE A 401 6.87 18.32 -13.72
N ASN A 402 7.24 17.47 -14.69
CA ASN A 402 6.32 16.50 -15.29
C ASN A 402 5.85 15.43 -14.27
N GLU A 403 6.70 15.02 -13.31
CA GLU A 403 6.32 14.12 -12.21
C GLU A 403 5.21 14.70 -11.32
N ILE A 404 5.11 16.03 -11.16
CA ILE A 404 4.05 16.68 -10.37
C ILE A 404 2.84 17.13 -11.20
N ARG A 405 2.91 17.00 -12.53
CA ARG A 405 1.89 17.45 -13.49
C ARG A 405 1.32 16.25 -14.28
N GLU A 406 0.84 15.23 -13.57
CA GLU A 406 0.53 13.88 -14.09
C GLU A 406 -0.47 13.82 -15.29
N ASN A 407 -1.26 14.87 -15.58
CA ASN A 407 -2.37 14.83 -16.56
C ASN A 407 -2.35 15.94 -17.63
N THR A 408 -1.17 16.41 -18.06
CA THR A 408 -1.08 17.51 -19.05
C THR A 408 0.09 17.33 -20.02
N VAL A 409 0.15 18.18 -21.05
CA VAL A 409 1.28 18.22 -21.99
C VAL A 409 2.58 18.36 -21.21
N LYS A 410 3.50 17.41 -21.45
CA LYS A 410 4.82 17.37 -20.82
C LYS A 410 5.65 18.56 -21.31
N ILE A 411 6.34 19.16 -20.35
CA ILE A 411 7.39 20.18 -20.56
C ILE A 411 8.61 19.51 -21.16
#